data_AF-A0A971C7R9-F1
#
_entry.id   AF-A0A971C7R9-F1
#
_cell.length_a   1.000
_cell.length_b   1.000
_cell.length_c   1.000
_cell.angle_alpha   90.00
_cell.angle_beta   90.00
_cell.angle_gamma   90.00
#
_symmetry.space_group_name_H-M   'P 1'
#
loop_
_entity.id
_entity.type
_entity.pdbx_description
1 polymer ?
#
loop_
_entity_poly.entity_id
_entity_poly.type
_entity_poly.pdbx_seq_one_letter_code
_entity_poly.pdbx_strand_id
1 'polypeptide(L)'
;MNIDQLNQNYPDLEYFTEPLSESKDYSLTTNGITAEIAIKSTGDILKLSKDHLTNLNDSKKFIKRGFHFIDHCGFQFGKYGEISITFFHPKFNYIDEAQEWYANPLKFKIGNKLFSIGPASPLFVFISEPLYRDSDLQYDFQNFTTIKVTNTSFVTIKDDIIKAIYFLNSYYLKKIGYVSRIYQMNIDYDAIELWNTDEYEKFKKLNRIRIRERYDFLSLEPLKLYNHSQLLNGDEKFLLLYRILEFFMDRARIKKLNELRSDKTVTDNQLLKTIDKKNEEMLLDNLLITSLNTNQKKRLSSYAFHCKLIPSNNYQLLPKALYKYRNSIVHAKEQQITETKIPDPFSQSTETYSWTYIVDDIALKCIIKYNKNEILLP
;
A
#
# COMPACT_ATOMS: atom_id res chain seq x y z
N MET A 1 -38.47 -10.95 12.68
CA MET A 1 -37.11 -10.45 12.99
C MET A 1 -37.32 -9.21 13.83
N ASN A 2 -36.70 -9.10 15.00
CA ASN A 2 -37.08 -8.08 15.99
C ASN A 2 -36.15 -6.85 15.93
N ILE A 3 -35.87 -6.38 14.70
CA ILE A 3 -34.97 -5.24 14.46
C ILE A 3 -35.57 -3.98 15.09
N ASP A 4 -36.87 -3.76 14.95
CA ASP A 4 -37.57 -2.64 15.57
C ASP A 4 -37.34 -2.60 17.09
N GLN A 5 -37.38 -3.76 17.77
CA GLN A 5 -37.10 -3.83 19.20
C GLN A 5 -35.61 -3.60 19.52
N LEU A 6 -34.69 -4.02 18.63
CA LEU A 6 -33.27 -3.69 18.77
C LEU A 6 -33.06 -2.17 18.68
N ASN A 7 -33.67 -1.53 17.69
CA ASN A 7 -33.55 -0.10 17.45
C ASN A 7 -34.24 0.73 18.55
N GLN A 8 -35.35 0.24 19.11
CA GLN A 8 -35.97 0.85 20.30
C GLN A 8 -35.05 0.79 21.54
N ASN A 9 -34.29 -0.29 21.70
CA ASN A 9 -33.35 -0.43 22.82
C ASN A 9 -32.02 0.28 22.59
N TYR A 10 -31.63 0.51 21.34
CA TYR A 10 -30.35 1.10 20.91
C TYR A 10 -30.57 2.10 19.76
N PRO A 11 -31.22 3.24 20.03
CA PRO A 11 -31.66 4.18 19.00
C PRO A 11 -30.50 4.76 18.18
N ASP A 12 -29.32 4.94 18.79
CA ASP A 12 -28.16 5.49 18.08
C ASP A 12 -27.55 4.51 17.08
N LEU A 13 -27.99 3.25 17.10
CA LEU A 13 -27.57 2.22 16.15
C LEU A 13 -28.56 2.01 15.00
N GLU A 14 -29.77 2.56 15.06
CA GLU A 14 -30.86 2.31 14.11
C GLU A 14 -30.39 2.48 12.66
N TYR A 15 -29.79 3.63 12.35
CA TYR A 15 -29.31 3.98 11.01
C TYR A 15 -28.28 2.99 10.43
N PHE A 16 -27.55 2.27 11.28
CA PHE A 16 -26.50 1.34 10.86
C PHE A 16 -26.97 -0.12 10.84
N THR A 17 -28.08 -0.44 11.51
CA THR A 17 -28.63 -1.80 11.55
C THR A 17 -29.33 -2.20 10.26
N GLU A 18 -30.03 -1.25 9.62
CA GLU A 18 -30.80 -1.49 8.40
C GLU A 18 -29.90 -1.93 7.23
N PRO A 19 -28.82 -1.20 6.86
CA PRO A 19 -27.89 -1.64 5.82
C PRO A 19 -27.26 -3.02 6.08
N LEU A 20 -27.05 -3.35 7.36
CA LEU A 20 -26.50 -4.64 7.77
C LEU A 20 -27.51 -5.78 7.56
N SER A 21 -28.79 -5.51 7.79
CA SER A 21 -29.88 -6.48 7.61
C SER A 21 -30.21 -6.77 6.15
N GLU A 22 -30.08 -5.76 5.28
CA GLU A 22 -30.35 -5.87 3.84
C GLU A 22 -29.16 -6.42 3.04
N SER A 23 -27.98 -6.46 3.66
CA SER A 23 -26.76 -6.87 2.98
C SER A 23 -26.79 -8.31 2.48
N LYS A 24 -26.31 -8.51 1.26
CA LYS A 24 -26.08 -9.86 0.72
C LYS A 24 -24.89 -10.56 1.35
N ASP A 25 -23.93 -9.82 1.91
CA ASP A 25 -22.68 -10.37 2.46
C ASP A 25 -22.77 -10.70 3.95
N TYR A 26 -23.78 -10.15 4.64
CA TYR A 26 -24.02 -10.35 6.06
C TYR A 26 -25.42 -10.92 6.33
N SER A 27 -25.65 -11.38 7.55
CA SER A 27 -27.00 -11.62 8.06
C SER A 27 -27.05 -11.26 9.53
N LEU A 28 -28.03 -10.44 9.91
CA LEU A 28 -28.31 -10.07 11.29
C LEU A 28 -29.37 -10.99 11.88
N THR A 29 -29.19 -11.47 13.10
CA THR A 29 -30.27 -12.05 13.90
C THR A 29 -30.29 -11.39 15.27
N THR A 30 -31.47 -11.12 15.81
CA THR A 30 -31.62 -10.37 17.07
C THR A 30 -32.88 -10.77 17.80
N ASN A 31 -32.82 -10.73 19.13
CA ASN A 31 -33.97 -10.83 20.04
C ASN A 31 -34.36 -9.47 20.66
N GLY A 32 -33.76 -8.37 20.18
CA GLY A 32 -33.95 -7.01 20.68
C GLY A 32 -32.88 -6.55 21.69
N ILE A 33 -32.18 -7.46 22.37
CA ILE A 33 -31.18 -7.13 23.41
C ILE A 33 -29.79 -7.66 23.05
N THR A 34 -29.73 -8.61 22.11
CA THR A 34 -28.49 -9.23 21.61
C THR A 34 -28.55 -9.32 20.10
N ALA A 35 -27.40 -9.29 19.45
CA ALA A 35 -27.30 -9.39 18.00
C ALA A 35 -26.28 -10.46 17.61
N GLU A 36 -26.57 -11.25 16.59
CA GLU A 36 -25.59 -12.11 15.92
C GLU A 36 -25.45 -11.66 14.47
N ILE A 37 -24.22 -11.39 14.05
CA ILE A 37 -23.90 -10.93 12.71
C ILE A 37 -23.04 -12.00 12.04
N ALA A 38 -23.60 -12.72 11.08
CA ALA A 38 -22.84 -13.72 10.32
C ALA A 38 -22.14 -13.06 9.11
N ILE A 39 -20.85 -13.34 8.95
CA ILE A 39 -20.04 -12.91 7.81
C ILE A 39 -20.00 -14.07 6.81
N LYS A 40 -20.82 -14.01 5.75
CA LYS A 40 -21.03 -15.17 4.86
C LYS A 40 -19.75 -15.61 4.16
N SER A 41 -18.84 -14.67 3.87
CA SER A 41 -17.58 -14.96 3.18
C SER A 41 -16.59 -15.81 3.98
N THR A 42 -16.70 -15.82 5.31
CA THR A 42 -15.81 -16.59 6.19
C THR A 42 -16.54 -17.64 7.03
N GLY A 43 -17.86 -17.50 7.18
CA GLY A 43 -18.69 -18.30 8.07
C GLY A 43 -18.57 -17.89 9.55
N ASP A 44 -17.84 -16.83 9.87
CA ASP A 44 -17.70 -16.35 11.25
C ASP A 44 -18.98 -15.63 11.71
N ILE A 45 -19.31 -15.77 13.00
CA ILE A 45 -20.52 -15.16 13.60
C ILE A 45 -20.11 -14.26 14.77
N LEU A 46 -20.29 -12.95 14.60
CA LEU A 46 -20.05 -11.96 15.64
C LEU A 46 -21.28 -11.86 16.55
N LYS A 47 -21.18 -12.42 17.76
CA LYS A 47 -22.23 -12.32 18.79
C LYS A 47 -22.01 -11.11 19.70
N LEU A 48 -22.93 -10.15 19.69
CA LEU A 48 -22.94 -8.96 20.54
C LEU A 48 -23.95 -9.15 21.68
N SER A 49 -23.46 -9.05 22.92
CA SER A 49 -24.30 -9.06 24.12
C SER A 49 -24.91 -7.69 24.34
N LYS A 50 -25.80 -7.58 25.34
CA LYS A 50 -26.36 -6.31 25.82
C LYS A 50 -25.26 -5.27 26.05
N ASP A 51 -24.22 -5.63 26.79
CA ASP A 51 -23.14 -4.72 27.14
C ASP A 51 -22.33 -4.26 25.92
N HIS A 52 -22.15 -5.12 24.91
CA HIS A 52 -21.47 -4.71 23.68
C HIS A 52 -22.30 -3.70 22.89
N LEU A 53 -23.60 -3.91 22.78
CA LEU A 53 -24.52 -3.02 22.08
C LEU A 53 -24.69 -1.69 22.84
N THR A 54 -24.80 -1.74 24.17
CA THR A 54 -24.81 -0.53 25.02
C THR A 54 -23.52 0.27 24.84
N ASN A 55 -22.35 -0.38 24.85
CA ASN A 55 -21.09 0.33 24.60
C ASN A 55 -21.08 1.01 23.23
N LEU A 56 -21.50 0.32 22.15
CA LEU A 56 -21.56 0.94 20.83
C LEU A 56 -22.55 2.10 20.78
N ASN A 57 -23.74 1.94 21.38
CA ASN A 57 -24.74 3.01 21.47
C ASN A 57 -24.20 4.24 22.22
N ASP A 58 -23.40 4.01 23.25
CA ASP A 58 -22.74 5.08 24.04
C ASP A 58 -21.41 5.55 23.42
N SER A 59 -21.17 5.31 22.12
CA SER A 59 -19.97 5.71 21.39
C SER A 59 -18.65 5.16 21.96
N LYS A 60 -18.69 3.97 22.59
CA LYS A 60 -17.53 3.31 23.23
C LYS A 60 -17.16 2.01 22.53
N LYS A 61 -15.85 1.76 22.48
CA LYS A 61 -15.31 0.46 22.05
C LYS A 61 -15.76 -0.63 23.04
N PHE A 62 -16.22 -1.76 22.51
CA PHE A 62 -16.48 -2.96 23.31
C PHE A 62 -15.26 -3.90 23.32
N ILE A 63 -15.20 -4.79 24.30
CA ILE A 63 -14.16 -5.82 24.39
C ILE A 63 -14.82 -7.18 24.15
N LYS A 64 -14.37 -7.90 23.12
CA LYS A 64 -14.84 -9.25 22.82
C LYS A 64 -13.70 -10.14 22.36
N ARG A 65 -13.65 -11.36 22.90
CA ARG A 65 -12.67 -12.37 22.48
C ARG A 65 -12.78 -12.63 20.96
N GLY A 66 -11.65 -12.53 20.27
CA GLY A 66 -11.55 -12.74 18.82
C GLY A 66 -11.98 -11.55 17.97
N PHE A 67 -12.39 -10.44 18.58
CA PHE A 67 -12.59 -9.15 17.92
C PHE A 67 -11.48 -8.19 18.34
N HIS A 68 -10.85 -7.56 17.37
CA HIS A 68 -9.74 -6.66 17.61
C HIS A 68 -9.93 -5.37 16.81
N PHE A 69 -10.04 -4.25 17.52
CA PHE A 69 -9.88 -2.94 16.90
C PHE A 69 -8.41 -2.76 16.47
N ILE A 70 -8.21 -2.26 15.26
CA ILE A 70 -6.88 -1.96 14.73
C ILE A 70 -6.72 -0.46 14.78
N ASP A 71 -6.16 0.00 15.88
CA ASP A 71 -5.87 1.41 16.15
C ASP A 71 -7.12 2.27 15.86
N HIS A 72 -7.02 3.21 14.92
CA HIS A 72 -8.12 4.04 14.42
C HIS A 72 -8.36 3.84 12.90
N CYS A 73 -8.06 2.65 12.37
CA CYS A 73 -8.14 2.39 10.94
C CYS A 73 -9.07 1.23 10.56
N GLY A 74 -9.60 0.47 11.53
CA GLY A 74 -10.57 -0.58 11.26
C GLY A 74 -10.54 -1.68 12.30
N PHE A 75 -10.83 -2.92 11.88
CA PHE A 75 -10.94 -4.05 12.80
C PHE A 75 -10.61 -5.40 12.15
N GLN A 76 -10.47 -6.41 13.01
CA GLN A 76 -10.32 -7.81 12.66
C GLN A 76 -11.26 -8.66 13.53
N PHE A 77 -12.01 -9.56 12.89
CA PHE A 77 -12.83 -10.55 13.59
C PHE A 77 -12.77 -11.91 12.90
N GLY A 78 -12.48 -12.98 13.66
CA GLY A 78 -12.41 -14.33 13.09
C GLY A 78 -11.37 -14.45 11.99
N LYS A 79 -11.80 -14.76 10.76
CA LYS A 79 -10.99 -14.78 9.54
C LYS A 79 -11.17 -13.54 8.66
N TYR A 80 -11.96 -12.58 9.11
CA TYR A 80 -12.28 -11.35 8.40
C TYR A 80 -11.48 -10.17 8.98
N GLY A 81 -11.15 -9.23 8.11
CA GLY A 81 -10.55 -7.95 8.49
C GLY A 81 -10.89 -6.86 7.49
N GLU A 82 -11.04 -5.64 7.98
CA GLU A 82 -11.39 -4.50 7.15
C GLU A 82 -10.71 -3.23 7.68
N ILE A 83 -9.97 -2.56 6.81
CA ILE A 83 -9.20 -1.34 7.11
C ILE A 83 -9.59 -0.23 6.15
N SER A 84 -9.84 0.97 6.65
CA SER A 84 -10.07 2.17 5.86
C SER A 84 -8.80 2.65 5.16
N ILE A 85 -8.96 3.08 3.92
CA ILE A 85 -7.91 3.69 3.12
C ILE A 85 -8.44 4.97 2.50
N THR A 86 -7.51 5.85 2.14
CA THR A 86 -7.81 7.06 1.37
C THR A 86 -6.91 7.15 0.15
N PHE A 87 -7.29 8.01 -0.79
CA PHE A 87 -6.57 8.25 -2.02
C PHE A 87 -5.94 9.63 -2.02
N PHE A 88 -4.74 9.68 -2.60
CA PHE A 88 -3.90 10.85 -2.67
C PHE A 88 -3.42 11.02 -4.11
N HIS A 89 -3.48 12.26 -4.62
CA HIS A 89 -2.93 12.61 -5.92
C HIS A 89 -1.54 13.26 -5.77
N PRO A 90 -0.43 12.56 -6.14
CA PRO A 90 0.92 13.03 -5.83
C PRO A 90 1.31 14.40 -6.38
N LYS A 91 0.69 14.82 -7.49
CA LYS A 91 0.98 16.14 -8.08
C LYS A 91 0.36 17.31 -7.34
N PHE A 92 -0.78 17.10 -6.69
CA PHE A 92 -1.53 18.17 -6.04
C PHE A 92 -1.36 18.16 -4.53
N ASN A 93 -0.81 17.08 -3.98
CA ASN A 93 -0.59 16.90 -2.55
C ASN A 93 -1.89 16.98 -1.72
N TYR A 94 -3.03 16.60 -2.30
CA TYR A 94 -4.32 16.59 -1.63
C TYR A 94 -4.86 15.18 -1.46
N ILE A 95 -5.67 15.03 -0.41
CA ILE A 95 -6.47 13.85 -0.14
C ILE A 95 -7.85 14.05 -0.77
N ASP A 96 -8.37 12.97 -1.35
CA ASP A 96 -9.75 12.90 -1.79
C ASP A 96 -10.68 12.93 -0.57
N GLU A 97 -11.39 14.05 -0.40
CA GLU A 97 -12.33 14.29 0.69
C GLU A 97 -13.49 13.29 0.71
N ALA A 98 -13.97 12.89 -0.47
CA ALA A 98 -15.06 11.92 -0.59
C ALA A 98 -14.64 10.51 -0.13
N GLN A 99 -13.33 10.20 -0.22
CA GLN A 99 -12.75 8.90 0.10
C GLN A 99 -13.44 7.73 -0.63
N GLU A 100 -14.14 8.02 -1.73
CA GLU A 100 -15.11 7.13 -2.35
C GLU A 100 -14.46 6.20 -3.38
N TRP A 101 -14.96 4.97 -3.45
CA TRP A 101 -14.58 4.04 -4.49
C TRP A 101 -15.51 4.13 -5.69
N TYR A 102 -15.13 4.93 -6.68
CA TYR A 102 -15.89 5.21 -7.91
C TYR A 102 -15.98 4.05 -8.94
N ALA A 103 -15.67 2.81 -8.55
CA ALA A 103 -15.59 1.66 -9.45
C ALA A 103 -16.28 0.43 -8.86
N ASN A 104 -16.41 -0.64 -9.65
CA ASN A 104 -16.77 -1.94 -9.09
C ASN A 104 -15.68 -2.40 -8.11
N PRO A 105 -16.03 -3.11 -7.01
CA PRO A 105 -15.06 -3.55 -6.04
C PRO A 105 -13.91 -4.33 -6.69
N LEU A 106 -12.69 -3.85 -6.51
CA LEU A 106 -11.50 -4.49 -7.05
C LEU A 106 -11.13 -5.70 -6.19
N LYS A 107 -11.07 -6.88 -6.81
CA LYS A 107 -10.74 -8.13 -6.12
C LYS A 107 -9.45 -8.77 -6.63
N PHE A 108 -8.63 -9.28 -5.71
CA PHE A 108 -7.45 -10.10 -6.02
C PHE A 108 -7.11 -11.03 -4.87
N LYS A 109 -6.29 -12.06 -5.15
CA LYS A 109 -5.81 -13.02 -4.12
C LYS A 109 -4.32 -12.89 -3.90
N ILE A 110 -3.87 -13.10 -2.66
CA ILE A 110 -2.47 -13.38 -2.32
C ILE A 110 -2.47 -14.69 -1.52
N GLY A 111 -1.91 -15.75 -2.10
CA GLY A 111 -2.07 -17.10 -1.54
C GLY A 111 -3.54 -17.49 -1.40
N ASN A 112 -3.94 -17.93 -0.20
CA ASN A 112 -5.32 -18.31 0.13
C ASN A 112 -6.21 -17.13 0.61
N LYS A 113 -5.68 -15.91 0.65
CA LYS A 113 -6.39 -14.72 1.13
C LYS A 113 -7.03 -13.98 -0.03
N LEU A 114 -8.29 -13.59 0.12
CA LEU A 114 -9.01 -12.77 -0.85
C LEU A 114 -9.07 -11.33 -0.34
N PHE A 115 -8.64 -10.40 -1.19
CA PHE A 115 -8.73 -8.97 -0.96
C PHE A 115 -9.83 -8.38 -1.82
N SER A 116 -10.61 -7.46 -1.24
CA SER A 116 -11.63 -6.68 -1.94
C SER A 116 -11.50 -5.22 -1.53
N ILE A 117 -11.32 -4.33 -2.51
CA ILE A 117 -11.21 -2.89 -2.32
C ILE A 117 -12.47 -2.27 -2.88
N GLY A 118 -13.16 -1.48 -2.07
CA GLY A 118 -14.43 -0.86 -2.43
C GLY A 118 -15.05 -0.10 -1.26
N PRO A 119 -16.32 0.30 -1.38
CA PRO A 119 -17.04 1.00 -0.31
C PRO A 119 -17.05 0.20 0.99
N ALA A 120 -17.05 0.86 2.13
CA ALA A 120 -17.04 0.25 3.45
C ALA A 120 -18.18 -0.76 3.59
N SER A 121 -17.93 -1.87 4.28
CA SER A 121 -19.00 -2.82 4.53
C SER A 121 -20.00 -2.27 5.55
N PRO A 122 -21.27 -2.69 5.50
CA PRO A 122 -22.23 -2.37 6.55
C PRO A 122 -21.74 -2.74 7.95
N LEU A 123 -20.94 -3.81 8.09
CA LEU A 123 -20.33 -4.18 9.37
C LEU A 123 -19.27 -3.15 9.81
N PHE A 124 -18.48 -2.60 8.89
CA PHE A 124 -17.53 -1.54 9.21
C PHE A 124 -18.23 -0.28 9.69
N VAL A 125 -19.29 0.13 9.00
CA VAL A 125 -20.10 1.31 9.36
C VAL A 125 -20.73 1.09 10.74
N PHE A 126 -21.42 -0.04 10.95
CA PHE A 126 -22.06 -0.39 12.23
C PHE A 126 -21.10 -0.38 13.42
N ILE A 127 -19.84 -0.77 13.21
CA ILE A 127 -18.83 -0.80 14.27
C ILE A 127 -18.14 0.55 14.46
N SER A 128 -17.83 1.25 13.37
CA SER A 128 -16.93 2.41 13.40
C SER A 128 -17.70 3.70 13.59
N GLU A 129 -18.86 3.88 12.95
CA GLU A 129 -19.54 5.16 12.96
C GLU A 129 -19.96 5.63 14.34
N PRO A 130 -20.56 4.79 15.22
CA PRO A 130 -20.89 5.22 16.57
C PRO A 130 -19.68 5.75 17.36
N LEU A 131 -18.45 5.33 17.03
CA LEU A 131 -17.23 5.70 17.74
C LEU A 131 -16.64 7.06 17.31
N TYR A 132 -17.00 7.57 16.12
CA TYR A 132 -16.42 8.79 15.56
C TYR A 132 -17.46 9.81 15.10
N ARG A 133 -18.76 9.47 15.11
CA ARG A 133 -19.88 10.33 14.69
C ARG A 133 -19.89 11.71 15.36
N ASP A 134 -19.62 11.76 16.65
CA ASP A 134 -19.65 13.01 17.45
C ASP A 134 -18.29 13.73 17.47
N SER A 135 -17.33 13.30 16.66
CA SER A 135 -16.11 14.07 16.48
C SER A 135 -16.40 15.30 15.60
N ASP A 136 -15.61 16.36 15.75
CA ASP A 136 -15.65 17.54 14.86
C ASP A 136 -15.48 17.16 13.37
N LEU A 137 -15.03 15.92 13.14
CA LEU A 137 -14.83 15.28 11.85
C LEU A 137 -16.08 14.43 11.53
N GLN A 138 -17.16 15.07 11.06
CA GLN A 138 -18.37 14.36 10.64
C GLN A 138 -18.09 13.55 9.36
N TYR A 139 -17.79 12.27 9.51
CA TYR A 139 -17.57 11.35 8.40
C TYR A 139 -18.83 10.52 8.13
N ASP A 140 -19.21 10.42 6.85
CA ASP A 140 -20.11 9.36 6.38
C ASP A 140 -19.26 8.14 6.00
N PHE A 141 -19.07 7.19 6.92
CA PHE A 141 -18.23 6.02 6.66
C PHE A 141 -18.84 5.10 5.59
N GLN A 142 -20.10 5.29 5.18
CA GLN A 142 -20.66 4.50 4.07
C GLN A 142 -19.92 4.76 2.76
N ASN A 143 -19.41 5.98 2.58
CA ASN A 143 -18.67 6.38 1.39
C ASN A 143 -17.18 6.03 1.45
N PHE A 144 -16.67 5.64 2.63
CA PHE A 144 -15.26 5.34 2.78
C PHE A 144 -14.85 4.14 1.93
N THR A 145 -13.67 4.22 1.35
CA THR A 145 -13.03 3.06 0.73
C THR A 145 -12.33 2.22 1.80
N THR A 146 -12.58 0.91 1.80
CA THR A 146 -11.89 -0.04 2.66
C THR A 146 -11.19 -1.13 1.86
N ILE A 147 -10.14 -1.70 2.47
CA ILE A 147 -9.56 -2.98 2.08
C ILE A 147 -10.14 -4.05 2.99
N LYS A 148 -10.95 -4.94 2.41
CA LYS A 148 -11.46 -6.15 3.05
C LYS A 148 -10.51 -7.30 2.76
N VAL A 149 -10.20 -8.10 3.76
CA VAL A 149 -9.40 -9.32 3.62
C VAL A 149 -10.10 -10.49 4.30
N THR A 150 -10.24 -11.60 3.58
CA THR A 150 -10.70 -12.87 4.14
C THR A 150 -9.53 -13.83 4.32
N ASN A 151 -9.68 -14.77 5.27
CA ASN A 151 -8.62 -15.68 5.73
C ASN A 151 -7.42 -14.95 6.35
N THR A 152 -7.66 -13.88 7.10
CA THR A 152 -6.63 -13.20 7.91
C THR A 152 -6.76 -13.53 9.40
N SER A 153 -5.87 -13.00 10.21
CA SER A 153 -5.88 -13.08 11.67
C SER A 153 -5.36 -11.77 12.26
N PHE A 154 -5.60 -11.53 13.55
CA PHE A 154 -5.07 -10.36 14.26
C PHE A 154 -3.54 -10.21 14.14
N VAL A 155 -2.82 -11.34 14.09
CA VAL A 155 -1.35 -11.35 13.97
C VAL A 155 -0.89 -10.93 12.58
N THR A 156 -1.64 -11.27 11.53
CA THR A 156 -1.19 -11.11 10.14
C THR A 156 -1.83 -9.96 9.40
N ILE A 157 -2.90 -9.36 9.93
CA ILE A 157 -3.70 -8.38 9.20
C ILE A 157 -2.89 -7.14 8.78
N LYS A 158 -2.03 -6.62 9.65
CA LYS A 158 -1.19 -5.46 9.29
C LYS A 158 -0.28 -5.79 8.10
N ASP A 159 0.29 -6.99 8.07
CA ASP A 159 1.15 -7.46 6.98
C ASP A 159 0.38 -7.67 5.68
N ASP A 160 -0.83 -8.24 5.78
CA ASP A 160 -1.73 -8.45 4.65
C ASP A 160 -2.13 -7.13 3.99
N ILE A 161 -2.43 -6.12 4.80
CA ILE A 161 -2.80 -4.79 4.33
C ILE A 161 -1.61 -4.07 3.68
N ILE A 162 -0.40 -4.19 4.24
CA ILE A 162 0.82 -3.65 3.60
C ILE A 162 1.02 -4.24 2.19
N LYS A 163 0.85 -5.55 2.04
CA LYS A 163 0.94 -6.23 0.74
C LYS A 163 -0.16 -5.77 -0.22
N ALA A 164 -1.39 -5.60 0.27
CA ALA A 164 -2.51 -5.11 -0.53
C ALA A 164 -2.28 -3.69 -1.06
N ILE A 165 -1.85 -2.76 -0.19
CA ILE A 165 -1.51 -1.38 -0.56
C ILE A 165 -0.36 -1.37 -1.57
N TYR A 166 0.65 -2.23 -1.40
CA TYR A 166 1.72 -2.35 -2.39
C TYR A 166 1.17 -2.68 -3.77
N PHE A 167 0.32 -3.69 -3.90
CA PHE A 167 -0.25 -4.05 -5.19
C PHE A 167 -1.13 -2.93 -5.75
N LEU A 168 -1.95 -2.32 -4.90
CA LEU A 168 -2.83 -1.20 -5.23
C LEU A 168 -2.01 -0.04 -5.83
N ASN A 169 -0.96 0.39 -5.15
CA ASN A 169 -0.10 1.50 -5.55
C ASN A 169 0.80 1.18 -6.75
N SER A 170 1.30 -0.05 -6.89
CA SER A 170 2.25 -0.39 -7.96
C SER A 170 1.59 -0.81 -9.28
N TYR A 171 0.37 -1.37 -9.26
CA TYR A 171 -0.24 -1.98 -10.46
C TYR A 171 -1.63 -1.46 -10.83
N TYR A 172 -2.38 -0.90 -9.88
CA TYR A 172 -3.75 -0.48 -10.10
C TYR A 172 -3.83 1.05 -10.17
N LEU A 173 -3.60 1.73 -9.05
CA LEU A 173 -3.74 3.18 -8.95
C LEU A 173 -2.67 3.95 -9.75
N LYS A 174 -1.47 3.38 -9.92
CA LYS A 174 -0.41 3.95 -10.77
C LYS A 174 -0.90 4.31 -12.18
N LYS A 175 -1.87 3.57 -12.72
CA LYS A 175 -2.42 3.78 -14.06
C LYS A 175 -3.29 5.02 -14.18
N ILE A 176 -3.88 5.43 -13.07
CA ILE A 176 -4.81 6.55 -12.99
C ILE A 176 -4.20 7.75 -12.25
N GLY A 177 -2.94 7.64 -11.81
CA GLY A 177 -2.21 8.73 -11.17
C GLY A 177 -2.47 8.86 -9.66
N TYR A 178 -3.07 7.86 -9.03
CA TYR A 178 -3.39 7.87 -7.60
C TYR A 178 -2.47 6.97 -6.79
N VAL A 179 -2.45 7.25 -5.49
CA VAL A 179 -1.79 6.45 -4.46
C VAL A 179 -2.76 6.25 -3.31
N SER A 180 -2.78 5.05 -2.74
CA SER A 180 -3.52 4.71 -1.54
C SER A 180 -2.64 4.72 -0.31
N ARG A 181 -3.24 5.07 0.83
CA ARG A 181 -2.64 4.90 2.16
C ARG A 181 -3.72 4.52 3.17
N ILE A 182 -3.31 3.96 4.31
CA ILE A 182 -4.20 3.72 5.44
C ILE A 182 -4.76 5.05 5.92
N TYR A 183 -6.07 5.10 6.14
CA TYR A 183 -6.73 6.25 6.73
C TYR A 183 -6.81 6.07 8.24
N GLN A 184 -6.38 7.07 9.01
CA GLN A 184 -6.56 7.09 10.46
C GLN A 184 -7.73 8.00 10.79
N MET A 185 -8.84 7.43 11.27
CA MET A 185 -10.11 8.12 11.51
C MET A 185 -10.06 9.13 12.66
N ASN A 186 -8.97 9.14 13.44
CA ASN A 186 -8.75 10.10 14.52
C ASN A 186 -7.81 11.25 14.11
N ILE A 187 -7.41 11.33 12.83
CA ILE A 187 -6.55 12.37 12.31
C ILE A 187 -7.35 13.22 11.34
N ASP A 188 -7.42 14.52 11.61
CA ASP A 188 -7.90 15.48 10.63
C ASP A 188 -6.86 15.61 9.52
N TYR A 189 -7.32 15.50 8.29
CA TYR A 189 -6.45 15.68 7.13
C TYR A 189 -6.97 16.83 6.31
N ASP A 190 -6.07 17.73 5.91
CA ASP A 190 -6.32 18.76 4.90
C ASP A 190 -6.74 18.09 3.59
N ALA A 191 -8.05 17.92 3.41
CA ALA A 191 -8.66 17.34 2.25
C ALA A 191 -9.12 18.47 1.30
N ILE A 192 -9.12 18.17 0.01
CA ILE A 192 -9.78 19.03 -0.97
C ILE A 192 -10.70 18.14 -1.77
N GLU A 193 -11.98 18.52 -1.76
CA GLU A 193 -13.01 18.02 -2.64
C GLU A 193 -12.60 18.11 -4.12
N LEU A 194 -12.25 16.95 -4.70
CA LEU A 194 -11.94 16.80 -6.12
C LEU A 194 -13.24 16.66 -6.93
N TRP A 195 -14.12 17.66 -6.91
CA TRP A 195 -15.33 17.66 -7.76
C TRP A 195 -14.95 17.79 -9.23
N ASN A 196 -14.74 16.68 -9.93
CA ASN A 196 -14.85 16.66 -11.38
C ASN A 196 -15.29 15.28 -11.88
N THR A 197 -16.23 15.28 -12.83
CA THR A 197 -16.73 14.11 -13.56
C THR A 197 -15.61 13.24 -14.18
N ASP A 198 -14.44 13.82 -14.39
CA ASP A 198 -13.23 13.15 -14.87
C ASP A 198 -12.68 12.06 -13.93
N GLU A 199 -12.87 12.20 -12.60
CA GLU A 199 -12.32 11.24 -11.64
C GLU A 199 -13.05 9.90 -11.67
N TYR A 200 -14.38 9.95 -11.76
CA TYR A 200 -15.23 8.78 -11.96
C TYR A 200 -14.80 7.96 -13.21
N GLU A 201 -14.55 8.65 -14.33
CA GLU A 201 -14.08 8.02 -15.58
C GLU A 201 -12.67 7.44 -15.47
N LYS A 202 -11.79 8.04 -14.66
CA LYS A 202 -10.47 7.45 -14.36
C LYS A 202 -10.63 6.15 -13.57
N PHE A 203 -11.43 6.13 -12.52
CA PHE A 203 -11.63 4.95 -11.68
C PHE A 203 -12.32 3.79 -12.43
N LYS A 204 -13.20 4.07 -13.40
CA LYS A 204 -13.73 3.03 -14.29
C LYS A 204 -12.65 2.21 -14.99
N LYS A 205 -11.45 2.77 -15.24
CA LYS A 205 -10.30 2.03 -15.81
C LYS A 205 -9.74 0.96 -14.88
N LEU A 206 -10.12 0.97 -13.60
CA LEU A 206 -9.79 -0.06 -12.62
C LEU A 206 -10.77 -1.23 -12.63
N ASN A 207 -11.95 -1.08 -13.25
CA ASN A 207 -12.96 -2.13 -13.32
C ASN A 207 -12.37 -3.40 -13.94
N ARG A 208 -12.60 -4.52 -13.27
CA ARG A 208 -12.13 -5.84 -13.70
C ARG A 208 -13.16 -6.91 -13.44
N ILE A 209 -13.28 -7.80 -14.43
CA ILE A 209 -14.17 -8.95 -14.37
C ILE A 209 -13.53 -10.12 -13.60
N ARG A 210 -12.21 -10.33 -13.77
CA ARG A 210 -11.51 -11.50 -13.20
C ARG A 210 -10.73 -11.16 -11.93
N ILE A 211 -10.89 -12.00 -10.91
CA ILE A 211 -10.06 -11.99 -9.70
C ILE A 211 -8.66 -12.43 -10.09
N ARG A 212 -7.65 -11.58 -9.85
CA ARG A 212 -6.27 -11.88 -10.20
C ARG A 212 -5.52 -12.49 -9.02
N GLU A 213 -4.77 -13.55 -9.28
CA GLU A 213 -3.83 -14.09 -8.31
C GLU A 213 -2.51 -13.30 -8.34
N ARG A 214 -2.04 -12.94 -7.15
CA ARG A 214 -0.80 -12.24 -6.90
C ARG A 214 0.10 -13.14 -6.08
N TYR A 215 1.40 -13.02 -6.33
CA TYR A 215 2.40 -13.71 -5.53
C TYR A 215 2.52 -13.07 -4.15
N ASP A 216 2.95 -13.87 -3.18
CA ASP A 216 3.30 -13.37 -1.86
C ASP A 216 4.75 -12.88 -1.81
N PHE A 217 5.12 -12.22 -0.72
CA PHE A 217 6.44 -11.65 -0.49
C PHE A 217 7.14 -12.27 0.70
N LEU A 218 8.47 -12.39 0.60
CA LEU A 218 9.34 -12.92 1.65
C LEU A 218 9.54 -11.93 2.80
N SER A 219 9.52 -10.63 2.52
CA SER A 219 9.79 -9.57 3.50
C SER A 219 8.96 -8.32 3.21
N LEU A 220 8.63 -7.58 4.27
CA LEU A 220 7.68 -6.46 4.22
C LEU A 220 8.39 -5.11 4.16
N GLU A 221 9.62 -5.02 4.65
CA GLU A 221 10.45 -3.82 4.68
C GLU A 221 10.49 -3.08 3.34
N PRO A 222 10.80 -3.72 2.19
CA PRO A 222 10.81 -3.02 0.91
C PRO A 222 9.41 -2.59 0.45
N LEU A 223 8.34 -3.26 0.89
CA LEU A 223 6.97 -2.88 0.58
C LEU A 223 6.53 -1.66 1.41
N LYS A 224 6.91 -1.62 2.70
CA LYS A 224 6.70 -0.46 3.58
C LYS A 224 7.40 0.78 3.00
N LEU A 225 8.67 0.65 2.63
CA LEU A 225 9.45 1.71 1.97
C LEU A 225 8.78 2.16 0.66
N TYR A 226 8.35 1.21 -0.18
CA TYR A 226 7.67 1.52 -1.43
C TYR A 226 6.39 2.31 -1.21
N ASN A 227 5.49 1.81 -0.36
CA ASN A 227 4.21 2.43 -0.07
C ASN A 227 4.39 3.84 0.48
N HIS A 228 5.34 4.02 1.39
CA HIS A 228 5.64 5.34 1.95
C HIS A 228 6.23 6.29 0.91
N SER A 229 7.15 5.84 0.07
CA SER A 229 7.76 6.68 -0.98
C SER A 229 6.74 7.20 -2.00
N GLN A 230 5.60 6.51 -2.19
CA GLN A 230 4.58 6.98 -3.11
C GLN A 230 3.82 8.21 -2.60
N LEU A 231 3.91 8.50 -1.30
CA LEU A 231 3.31 9.68 -0.65
C LEU A 231 4.25 10.88 -0.61
N LEU A 232 5.52 10.70 -0.99
CA LEU A 232 6.53 11.76 -0.98
C LEU A 232 6.75 12.33 -2.38
N ASN A 233 7.47 13.46 -2.44
CA ASN A 233 7.90 14.10 -3.66
C ASN A 233 9.40 14.46 -3.57
N GLY A 234 10.00 14.81 -4.72
CA GLY A 234 11.38 15.30 -4.77
C GLY A 234 12.43 14.31 -4.24
N ASP A 235 13.45 14.86 -3.60
CA ASP A 235 14.63 14.11 -3.15
C ASP A 235 14.30 13.06 -2.09
N GLU A 236 13.29 13.29 -1.23
CA GLU A 236 12.89 12.33 -0.20
C GLU A 236 12.30 11.05 -0.81
N LYS A 237 11.45 11.21 -1.84
CA LYS A 237 10.94 10.07 -2.60
C LYS A 237 12.07 9.30 -3.26
N PHE A 238 13.00 10.01 -3.91
CA PHE A 238 14.17 9.39 -4.52
C PHE A 238 14.98 8.57 -3.49
N LEU A 239 15.29 9.15 -2.33
CA LEU A 239 16.10 8.50 -1.30
C LEU A 239 15.41 7.26 -0.73
N LEU A 240 14.10 7.29 -0.48
CA LEU A 240 13.36 6.10 -0.01
C LEU A 240 13.32 5.00 -1.07
N LEU A 241 13.13 5.36 -2.35
CA LEU A 241 13.19 4.39 -3.43
C LEU A 241 14.60 3.80 -3.58
N TYR A 242 15.66 4.60 -3.39
CA TYR A 242 17.04 4.14 -3.39
C TYR A 242 17.32 3.20 -2.20
N ARG A 243 16.72 3.45 -1.03
CA ARG A 243 16.79 2.54 0.14
C ARG A 243 16.27 1.14 -0.17
N ILE A 244 15.28 1.02 -1.06
CA ILE A 244 14.80 -0.28 -1.56
C ILE A 244 15.90 -0.96 -2.38
N LEU A 245 16.65 -0.23 -3.19
CA LEU A 245 17.79 -0.78 -3.93
C LEU A 245 18.87 -1.27 -2.96
N GLU A 246 19.25 -0.45 -1.97
CA GLU A 246 20.20 -0.83 -0.90
C GLU A 246 19.78 -2.13 -0.20
N PHE A 247 18.48 -2.27 0.13
CA PHE A 247 17.94 -3.50 0.71
C PHE A 247 18.16 -4.75 -0.17
N PHE A 248 18.10 -4.61 -1.49
CA PHE A 248 18.29 -5.72 -2.43
C PHE A 248 19.74 -5.91 -2.90
N MET A 249 20.65 -4.97 -2.66
CA MET A 249 22.06 -5.09 -3.04
C MET A 249 22.70 -6.36 -2.47
N ASP A 250 22.51 -6.62 -1.18
CA ASP A 250 23.05 -7.83 -0.53
C ASP A 250 22.38 -9.11 -1.04
N ARG A 251 21.05 -9.08 -1.28
CA ARG A 251 20.34 -10.24 -1.83
C ARG A 251 20.80 -10.56 -3.25
N ALA A 252 21.04 -9.54 -4.08
CA ALA A 252 21.59 -9.71 -5.41
C ALA A 252 23.02 -10.28 -5.36
N ARG A 253 23.86 -9.82 -4.42
CA ARG A 253 25.19 -10.38 -4.19
C ARG A 253 25.14 -11.86 -3.82
N ILE A 254 24.30 -12.23 -2.85
CA ILE A 254 24.14 -13.63 -2.42
C ILE A 254 23.66 -14.50 -3.58
N LYS A 255 22.66 -14.05 -4.35
CA LYS A 255 22.16 -14.79 -5.52
C LYS A 255 23.28 -15.00 -6.54
N LYS A 256 24.04 -13.96 -6.87
CA LYS A 256 25.15 -14.06 -7.82
C LYS A 256 26.24 -15.02 -7.34
N LEU A 257 26.53 -15.02 -6.05
CA LEU A 257 27.49 -15.96 -5.44
C LEU A 257 27.00 -17.40 -5.55
N ASN A 258 25.70 -17.66 -5.31
CA ASN A 258 25.13 -18.99 -5.47
C ASN A 258 25.15 -19.47 -6.94
N GLU A 259 24.88 -18.58 -7.89
CA GLU A 259 25.01 -18.87 -9.33
C GLU A 259 26.45 -19.25 -9.69
N LEU A 260 27.44 -18.46 -9.23
CA LEU A 260 28.85 -18.72 -9.46
C LEU A 260 29.33 -20.03 -8.82
N ARG A 261 28.85 -20.34 -7.60
CA ARG A 261 29.17 -21.61 -6.91
C ARG A 261 28.63 -22.83 -7.64
N SER A 262 27.55 -22.67 -8.39
CA SER A 262 26.91 -23.77 -9.13
C SER A 262 27.56 -23.99 -10.50
N ASP A 263 28.35 -23.03 -10.99
CA ASP A 263 29.05 -23.10 -12.26
C ASP A 263 30.46 -23.68 -12.08
N LYS A 264 30.66 -24.89 -12.62
CA LYS A 264 31.92 -25.64 -12.52
C LYS A 264 33.09 -24.98 -13.28
N THR A 265 32.84 -23.96 -14.10
CA THR A 265 33.86 -23.25 -14.86
C THR A 265 34.41 -22.02 -14.13
N VAL A 266 33.81 -21.66 -12.99
CA VAL A 266 34.21 -20.50 -12.19
C VAL A 266 35.41 -20.84 -11.30
N THR A 267 36.42 -19.98 -11.32
CA THR A 267 37.62 -20.09 -10.49
C THR A 267 37.41 -19.53 -9.08
N ASP A 268 38.17 -20.02 -8.11
CA ASP A 268 38.15 -19.49 -6.73
C ASP A 268 38.44 -17.98 -6.67
N ASN A 269 39.32 -17.49 -7.55
CA ASN A 269 39.61 -16.06 -7.68
C ASN A 269 38.39 -15.24 -8.13
N GLN A 270 37.51 -15.80 -8.96
CA GLN A 270 36.26 -15.11 -9.37
C GLN A 270 35.22 -15.12 -8.24
N LEU A 271 35.19 -16.16 -7.41
CA LEU A 271 34.36 -16.21 -6.20
C LEU A 271 34.84 -15.19 -5.17
N LEU A 272 36.13 -15.17 -4.85
CA LEU A 272 36.73 -14.20 -3.91
C LEU A 272 36.49 -12.75 -4.35
N LYS A 273 36.70 -12.43 -5.64
CA LYS A 273 36.38 -11.11 -6.20
C LYS A 273 34.91 -10.70 -6.05
N THR A 274 33.98 -11.65 -5.93
CA THR A 274 32.56 -11.34 -5.73
C THR A 274 32.23 -11.15 -4.24
N ILE A 275 32.93 -11.87 -3.35
CA ILE A 275 32.83 -11.73 -1.89
C ILE A 275 33.39 -10.36 -1.43
N ASP A 276 34.52 -9.95 -2.01
CA ASP A 276 35.24 -8.72 -1.63
C ASP A 276 34.55 -7.43 -2.10
N LYS A 277 33.50 -7.53 -2.93
CA LYS A 277 32.70 -6.36 -3.34
C LYS A 277 31.85 -5.86 -2.16
N LYS A 278 32.41 -4.90 -1.43
CA LYS A 278 31.73 -4.15 -0.36
C LYS A 278 31.42 -2.70 -0.72
N ASN A 279 31.95 -2.19 -1.84
CA ASN A 279 31.66 -0.82 -2.29
C ASN A 279 30.21 -0.72 -2.80
N GLU A 280 29.44 0.22 -2.25
CA GLU A 280 28.04 0.50 -2.60
C GLU A 280 27.85 0.70 -4.11
N GLU A 281 28.73 1.46 -4.78
CA GLU A 281 28.63 1.69 -6.23
C GLU A 281 28.72 0.37 -7.01
N MET A 282 29.62 -0.53 -6.60
CA MET A 282 29.77 -1.84 -7.23
C MET A 282 28.59 -2.77 -6.92
N LEU A 283 28.01 -2.66 -5.73
CA LEU A 283 26.81 -3.40 -5.35
C LEU A 283 25.59 -2.93 -6.14
N LEU A 284 25.45 -1.62 -6.35
CA LEU A 284 24.44 -1.02 -7.20
C LEU A 284 24.58 -1.49 -8.65
N ASP A 285 25.78 -1.43 -9.21
CA ASP A 285 26.06 -1.94 -10.57
C ASP A 285 25.66 -3.42 -10.71
N ASN A 286 26.07 -4.27 -9.75
CA ASN A 286 25.69 -5.68 -9.75
C ASN A 286 24.17 -5.88 -9.64
N LEU A 287 23.49 -5.13 -8.76
CA LEU A 287 22.03 -5.18 -8.63
C LEU A 287 21.36 -4.81 -9.96
N LEU A 288 21.79 -3.74 -10.61
CA LEU A 288 21.21 -3.25 -11.87
C LEU A 288 21.43 -4.25 -13.02
N ILE A 289 22.63 -4.82 -13.11
CA ILE A 289 22.95 -5.87 -14.09
C ILE A 289 22.07 -7.10 -13.89
N THR A 290 21.89 -7.54 -12.64
CA THR A 290 21.19 -8.78 -12.33
C THR A 290 19.68 -8.62 -12.22
N SER A 291 19.15 -7.43 -11.93
CA SER A 291 17.70 -7.20 -11.76
C SER A 291 16.95 -6.97 -13.06
N LEU A 292 17.62 -6.43 -14.09
CA LEU A 292 16.98 -5.96 -15.33
C LEU A 292 17.29 -6.84 -16.54
N ASN A 293 16.32 -7.00 -17.43
CA ASN A 293 16.51 -7.63 -18.73
C ASN A 293 17.01 -6.64 -19.81
N THR A 294 17.45 -7.15 -20.96
CA THR A 294 18.03 -6.33 -22.04
C THR A 294 17.11 -5.20 -22.50
N ASN A 295 15.81 -5.46 -22.64
CA ASN A 295 14.84 -4.45 -23.08
C ASN A 295 14.66 -3.34 -22.03
N GLN A 296 14.62 -3.71 -20.75
CA GLN A 296 14.54 -2.76 -19.64
C GLN A 296 15.80 -1.90 -19.56
N LYS A 297 16.99 -2.51 -19.70
CA LYS A 297 18.28 -1.79 -19.73
C LYS A 297 18.30 -0.76 -20.84
N LYS A 298 17.93 -1.16 -22.06
CA LYS A 298 17.85 -0.26 -23.23
C LYS A 298 16.86 0.89 -23.02
N ARG A 299 15.67 0.60 -22.48
CA ARG A 299 14.66 1.62 -22.19
C ARG A 299 15.16 2.65 -21.18
N LEU A 300 15.77 2.20 -20.09
CA LEU A 300 16.28 3.08 -19.03
C LEU A 300 17.47 3.91 -19.51
N SER A 301 18.40 3.32 -20.25
CA SER A 301 19.54 4.08 -20.79
C SER A 301 19.09 5.12 -21.83
N SER A 302 18.12 4.78 -22.69
CA SER A 302 17.52 5.72 -23.63
C SER A 302 16.84 6.88 -22.89
N TYR A 303 16.02 6.59 -21.88
CA TYR A 303 15.35 7.62 -21.09
C TYR A 303 16.36 8.53 -20.37
N ALA A 304 17.35 7.95 -19.69
CA ALA A 304 18.39 8.71 -18.99
C ALA A 304 19.20 9.60 -19.93
N PHE A 305 19.53 9.11 -21.14
CA PHE A 305 20.22 9.90 -22.15
C PHE A 305 19.35 11.07 -22.65
N HIS A 306 18.07 10.83 -22.96
CA HIS A 306 17.15 11.90 -23.38
C HIS A 306 16.92 12.96 -22.30
N CYS A 307 16.90 12.56 -21.04
CA CYS A 307 16.84 13.46 -19.89
C CYS A 307 18.21 14.08 -19.54
N LYS A 308 19.26 13.85 -20.34
CA LYS A 308 20.63 14.36 -20.15
C LYS A 308 21.28 13.96 -18.82
N LEU A 309 20.83 12.86 -18.21
CA LEU A 309 21.37 12.31 -16.96
C LEU A 309 22.68 11.54 -17.19
N ILE A 310 22.86 11.02 -18.41
CA ILE A 310 24.09 10.35 -18.85
C ILE A 310 24.54 10.91 -20.21
N PRO A 311 25.85 10.97 -20.50
CA PRO A 311 26.38 11.65 -21.69
C PRO A 311 26.18 10.86 -22.99
N SER A 312 25.93 9.55 -22.92
CA SER A 312 25.66 8.71 -24.08
C SER A 312 24.66 7.61 -23.72
N ASN A 313 23.97 7.05 -24.72
CA ASN A 313 23.03 5.95 -24.54
C ASN A 313 23.76 4.61 -24.28
N ASN A 314 24.50 4.55 -23.16
CA ASN A 314 25.20 3.37 -22.68
C ASN A 314 24.73 3.05 -21.26
N TYR A 315 24.09 1.89 -21.10
CA TYR A 315 23.57 1.43 -19.81
C TYR A 315 24.64 1.33 -18.71
N GLN A 316 25.91 1.05 -19.06
CA GLN A 316 27.00 0.94 -18.08
C GLN A 316 27.28 2.27 -17.35
N LEU A 317 26.82 3.40 -17.90
CA LEU A 317 26.96 4.71 -17.27
C LEU A 317 25.87 4.98 -16.21
N LEU A 318 24.74 4.27 -16.29
CA LEU A 318 23.58 4.51 -15.44
C LEU A 318 23.85 4.25 -13.95
N PRO A 319 24.46 3.12 -13.52
CA PRO A 319 24.74 2.88 -12.11
C PRO A 319 25.65 3.95 -11.49
N LYS A 320 26.70 4.35 -12.22
CA LYS A 320 27.66 5.37 -11.76
C LYS A 320 26.99 6.74 -11.59
N ALA A 321 26.19 7.13 -12.59
CA ALA A 321 25.46 8.39 -12.54
C ALA A 321 24.40 8.41 -11.42
N LEU A 322 23.69 7.29 -11.23
CA LEU A 322 22.71 7.14 -10.15
C LEU A 322 23.36 7.25 -8.76
N TYR A 323 24.49 6.58 -8.54
CA TYR A 323 25.26 6.66 -7.30
C TYR A 323 25.77 8.07 -7.03
N LYS A 324 26.32 8.74 -8.06
CA LYS A 324 26.77 10.13 -7.98
C LYS A 324 25.63 11.07 -7.57
N TYR A 325 24.45 10.91 -8.17
CA TYR A 325 23.29 11.74 -7.87
C TYR A 325 22.78 11.52 -6.44
N ARG A 326 22.73 10.27 -5.97
CA ARG A 326 22.39 9.96 -4.57
C ARG A 326 23.35 10.66 -3.60
N ASN A 327 24.65 10.58 -3.86
CA ASN A 327 25.65 11.25 -3.01
C ASN A 327 25.56 12.78 -3.09
N SER A 328 25.19 13.35 -4.25
CA SER A 328 24.97 14.80 -4.33
C SER A 328 23.80 15.26 -3.46
N ILE A 329 22.71 14.48 -3.33
CA ILE A 329 21.60 14.83 -2.43
C ILE A 329 22.07 14.76 -0.97
N VAL A 330 22.75 13.68 -0.59
CA VAL A 330 23.18 13.46 0.80
C VAL A 330 24.14 14.56 1.25
N HIS A 331 25.16 14.88 0.44
CA HIS A 331 26.14 15.91 0.77
C HIS A 331 25.58 17.33 0.61
N ALA A 332 24.62 17.56 -0.28
CA ALA A 332 23.93 18.85 -0.34
C ALA A 332 23.14 19.13 0.94
N LYS A 333 22.51 18.13 1.56
CA LYS A 333 21.84 18.29 2.86
C LYS A 333 22.82 18.65 3.97
N GLU A 334 24.02 18.05 3.98
CA GLU A 334 25.09 18.39 4.94
C GLU A 334 25.59 19.83 4.74
N GLN A 335 25.71 20.30 3.50
CA GLN A 335 26.16 21.64 3.15
C GLN A 335 25.08 22.73 3.29
N GLN A 336 23.79 22.39 3.13
CA GLN A 336 22.67 23.33 3.34
C GLN A 336 22.49 23.74 4.80
N ILE A 337 23.01 22.96 5.75
CA ILE A 337 23.10 23.38 7.16
C ILE A 337 24.03 24.61 7.28
N THR A 338 24.98 24.78 6.36
CA THR A 338 25.99 25.85 6.37
C THR A 338 25.74 27.00 5.38
N GLU A 339 24.99 26.79 4.30
CA GLU A 339 24.70 27.82 3.29
C GLU A 339 23.26 27.75 2.77
N THR A 340 22.47 28.79 3.05
CA THR A 340 21.09 28.92 2.55
C THR A 340 21.09 29.29 1.07
N LYS A 341 21.08 28.30 0.18
CA LYS A 341 20.82 28.55 -1.25
C LYS A 341 19.35 28.93 -1.44
N ILE A 342 19.12 30.17 -1.86
CA ILE A 342 17.78 30.66 -2.25
C ILE A 342 17.42 30.03 -3.60
N PRO A 343 16.31 29.29 -3.71
CA PRO A 343 15.90 28.67 -4.96
C PRO A 343 15.50 29.73 -6.00
N ASP A 344 15.90 29.51 -7.26
CA ASP A 344 15.44 30.33 -8.38
C ASP A 344 14.07 29.83 -8.85
N PRO A 345 13.00 30.65 -8.79
CA PRO A 345 11.64 30.25 -9.17
C PRO A 345 11.50 29.91 -10.67
N PHE A 346 12.47 30.29 -11.50
CA PHE A 346 12.52 29.94 -12.93
C PHE A 346 13.37 28.68 -13.19
N SER A 347 14.09 28.19 -12.19
CA SER A 347 14.86 26.96 -12.29
C SER A 347 13.94 25.74 -12.10
N GLN A 348 13.46 25.18 -13.20
CA GLN A 348 12.76 23.89 -13.17
C GLN A 348 13.80 22.76 -13.13
N SER A 349 14.18 22.30 -11.93
CA SER A 349 14.98 21.08 -11.78
C SER A 349 14.13 19.86 -12.13
N THR A 350 14.14 19.46 -13.40
CA THR A 350 13.51 18.23 -13.89
C THR A 350 14.34 16.98 -13.60
N GLU A 351 15.60 17.16 -13.17
CA GLU A 351 16.55 16.09 -12.89
C GLU A 351 16.04 15.15 -11.78
N THR A 352 15.58 15.69 -10.65
CA THR A 352 15.05 14.87 -9.53
C THR A 352 13.86 14.03 -9.97
N TYR A 353 12.97 14.58 -10.80
CA TYR A 353 11.83 13.84 -11.32
C TYR A 353 12.28 12.65 -12.21
N SER A 354 13.21 12.89 -13.14
CA SER A 354 13.73 11.86 -14.01
C SER A 354 14.49 10.77 -13.26
N TRP A 355 15.29 11.12 -12.25
CA TRP A 355 15.93 10.14 -11.38
C TRP A 355 14.93 9.34 -10.57
N THR A 356 13.92 10.00 -9.99
CA THR A 356 12.84 9.34 -9.25
C THR A 356 12.11 8.33 -10.12
N TYR A 357 11.81 8.67 -11.38
CA TYR A 357 11.19 7.75 -12.33
C TYR A 357 12.06 6.51 -12.59
N ILE A 358 13.36 6.70 -12.80
CA ILE A 358 14.31 5.59 -13.03
C ILE A 358 14.37 4.67 -11.81
N VAL A 359 14.55 5.23 -10.60
CA VAL A 359 14.69 4.42 -9.38
C VAL A 359 13.37 3.72 -9.02
N ASP A 360 12.20 4.34 -9.21
CA ASP A 360 10.90 3.69 -9.01
C ASP A 360 10.74 2.45 -9.93
N ASP A 361 11.10 2.56 -11.21
CA ASP A 361 11.04 1.41 -12.13
C ASP A 361 11.98 0.29 -11.70
N ILE A 362 13.23 0.63 -11.31
CA ILE A 362 14.21 -0.36 -10.85
C ILE A 362 13.77 -1.01 -9.53
N ALA A 363 13.28 -0.23 -8.56
CA ALA A 363 12.80 -0.70 -7.27
C ALA A 363 11.68 -1.72 -7.43
N LEU A 364 10.68 -1.43 -8.29
CA LEU A 364 9.62 -2.38 -8.62
C LEU A 364 10.18 -3.70 -9.19
N LYS A 365 11.19 -3.64 -10.07
CA LYS A 365 11.80 -4.88 -10.60
C LYS A 365 12.54 -5.65 -9.51
N CYS A 366 13.26 -4.96 -8.63
CA CYS A 366 13.99 -5.59 -7.54
C CYS A 366 13.05 -6.28 -6.54
N ILE A 367 11.94 -5.62 -6.15
CA ILE A 367 10.91 -6.21 -5.29
C ILE A 367 10.39 -7.51 -5.92
N ILE A 368 10.03 -7.50 -7.20
CA ILE A 368 9.47 -8.69 -7.85
C ILE A 368 10.52 -9.79 -7.99
N LYS A 369 11.76 -9.45 -8.31
CA LYS A 369 12.80 -10.44 -8.60
C LYS A 369 13.38 -11.09 -7.35
N TYR A 370 13.53 -10.35 -6.26
CA TYR A 370 14.27 -10.80 -5.06
C TYR A 370 13.42 -10.90 -3.80
N ASN A 371 12.14 -10.49 -3.85
CA ASN A 371 11.25 -10.55 -2.70
C ASN A 371 10.00 -11.38 -2.96
N LYS A 372 9.76 -11.81 -4.20
CA LYS A 372 8.67 -12.73 -4.50
C LYS A 372 8.93 -14.07 -3.80
N ASN A 373 7.95 -14.56 -3.06
CA ASN A 373 7.96 -15.92 -2.56
C ASN A 373 7.62 -16.85 -3.74
N GLU A 374 8.57 -17.69 -4.14
CA GLU A 374 8.38 -18.66 -5.23
C GLU A 374 7.56 -19.87 -4.80
N ILE A 375 7.19 -19.97 -3.52
CA ILE A 375 6.22 -20.95 -3.04
C ILE A 375 4.81 -20.45 -3.39
N LEU A 376 4.41 -20.70 -4.64
CA LEU A 376 3.02 -21.02 -4.96
C LEU A 376 3.01 -22.53 -5.23
N LEU A 377 2.17 -23.24 -4.47
CA LEU A 377 2.00 -24.70 -4.39
C LEU A 377 1.94 -25.42 -5.76
N PRO A 378 2.21 -26.74 -5.79
CA PRO A 378 2.22 -27.62 -6.98
C PRO A 378 1.03 -27.48 -7.93
#